data_AF-A0A7K2P802-F1
#
_entry.id   AF-A0A7K2P802-F1
#
_cell.length_a   1.000
_cell.length_b   1.000
_cell.length_c   1.000
_cell.angle_alpha   90.00
_cell.angle_beta   90.00
_cell.angle_gamma   90.00
#
_symmetry.space_group_name_H-M   'P 1'
#
loop_
_entity.id
_entity.type
_entity.pdbx_description
1 polymer ?
#
loop_
_entity_poly.entity_id
_entity_poly.type
_entity_poly.pdbx_seq_one_letter_code
_entity_poly.pdbx_strand_id
1 'polypeptide(L)'
;DALLVLAARGRLEAGRLGADLGQLVRRGAVKPARLADAVRTAASTGANATVWAVLRQVLPVLLADLSTGGATASSARGLGELLAVAAECAERTGERGHLPHLSGVADRRGTSRLVTQARRLREALAAAPAAA
;
A
#
# COMPACT_ATOMS: atom_id res chain seq x y z
N ASP A 1 -7.79 17.38 5.40
CA ASP A 1 -6.85 17.66 6.52
C ASP A 1 -7.03 16.91 7.84
N ALA A 2 -8.10 16.15 8.10
CA ALA A 2 -8.21 15.39 9.36
C ALA A 2 -7.12 14.31 9.53
N LEU A 3 -6.70 13.67 8.43
CA LEU A 3 -5.69 12.61 8.42
C LEU A 3 -4.28 13.15 8.76
N LEU A 4 -3.94 14.35 8.27
CA LEU A 4 -2.67 15.02 8.57
C LEU A 4 -2.61 15.51 10.02
N VAL A 5 -3.72 16.04 10.55
CA VAL A 5 -3.81 16.46 11.95
C VAL A 5 -3.70 15.27 12.91
N LEU A 6 -4.23 14.11 12.56
CA LEU A 6 -4.12 12.89 13.36
C LEU A 6 -2.73 12.24 13.26
N ALA A 7 -2.10 12.30 12.08
CA ALA A 7 -0.73 11.86 11.85
C ALA A 7 0.28 12.71 12.63
N ALA A 8 0.14 14.04 12.57
CA ALA A 8 1.02 14.99 13.25
C ALA A 8 0.94 14.90 14.79
N ARG A 9 -0.14 14.34 15.34
CA ARG A 9 -0.34 14.19 16.80
C ARG A 9 0.14 12.86 17.36
N GLY A 10 0.70 11.96 16.54
CA GLY A 10 1.12 10.62 16.98
C GLY A 10 -0.04 9.76 17.51
N ARG A 11 -1.29 10.15 17.23
CA ARG A 11 -2.51 9.47 17.70
C ARG A 11 -3.18 8.63 16.61
N LEU A 12 -2.52 8.49 15.47
CA LEU A 12 -2.97 7.62 14.41
C LEU A 12 -2.48 6.21 14.72
N GLU A 13 -3.35 5.38 15.29
CA GLU A 13 -3.14 3.94 15.40
C GLU A 13 -3.16 3.32 13.99
N ALA A 14 -2.09 3.52 13.23
CA ALA A 14 -1.97 3.11 11.83
C ALA A 14 -2.24 1.60 11.65
N GLY A 15 -1.93 0.81 12.68
CA GLY A 15 -2.31 -0.59 12.82
C GLY A 15 -3.82 -0.81 12.67
N ARG A 16 -4.61 -0.23 13.57
CA ARG A 16 -6.06 -0.42 13.64
C ARG A 16 -6.78 0.25 12.46
N LEU A 17 -6.36 1.47 12.10
CA LEU A 17 -6.93 2.20 10.98
C LEU A 17 -6.66 1.51 9.64
N GLY A 18 -5.47 0.95 9.45
CA GLY A 18 -5.14 0.20 8.25
C GLY A 18 -5.87 -1.15 8.16
N ALA A 19 -6.08 -1.83 9.28
CA ALA A 19 -6.91 -3.02 9.33
C ALA A 19 -8.37 -2.72 8.93
N ASP A 20 -8.98 -1.70 9.55
CA ASP A 20 -10.37 -1.30 9.27
C ASP A 20 -10.56 -0.83 7.81
N LEU A 21 -9.62 -0.05 7.28
CA LEU A 21 -9.64 0.35 5.87
C LEU A 21 -9.52 -0.84 4.92
N GLY A 22 -8.66 -1.82 5.24
CA GLY A 22 -8.55 -3.06 4.48
C GLY A 22 -9.88 -3.83 4.44
N GLN A 23 -10.62 -3.86 5.54
CA GLN A 23 -11.96 -4.46 5.60
C GLN A 23 -12.98 -3.68 4.75
N LEU A 24 -12.98 -2.35 4.83
CA LEU A 24 -13.91 -1.50 4.08
C LEU A 24 -13.70 -1.61 2.57
N VAL A 25 -12.45 -1.67 2.11
CA VAL A 25 -12.14 -1.87 0.69
C VAL A 25 -12.55 -3.27 0.25
N ARG A 26 -12.25 -4.31 1.03
CA ARG A 26 -12.63 -5.69 0.69
C ARG A 26 -14.14 -5.88 0.59
N ARG A 27 -14.92 -5.22 1.48
CA ARG A 27 -16.39 -5.26 1.45
C ARG A 27 -17.00 -4.36 0.36
N GLY A 28 -16.18 -3.65 -0.42
CA GLY A 28 -16.65 -2.74 -1.47
C GLY A 28 -17.22 -1.42 -0.96
N ALA A 29 -17.17 -1.16 0.35
CA ALA A 29 -17.61 0.11 0.95
C ALA A 29 -16.71 1.28 0.54
N VAL A 30 -15.44 1.00 0.22
CA VAL A 30 -14.49 1.98 -0.33
C VAL A 30 -13.88 1.43 -1.62
N LYS A 31 -13.97 2.22 -2.70
CA LYS A 31 -13.33 1.84 -3.97
C LYS A 31 -11.80 1.93 -3.83
N PRO A 32 -11.02 0.92 -4.27
CA PRO A 32 -9.56 0.96 -4.22
C PRO A 32 -8.93 2.20 -4.85
N ALA A 33 -9.52 2.71 -5.94
CA ALA A 33 -9.07 3.94 -6.59
C ALA A 33 -9.21 5.18 -5.69
N ARG A 34 -10.30 5.28 -4.92
CA ARG A 34 -10.51 6.42 -4.00
C ARG A 34 -9.53 6.39 -2.84
N LEU A 35 -9.22 5.20 -2.33
CA LEU A 35 -8.16 5.06 -1.34
C LEU A 35 -6.81 5.46 -1.94
N ALA A 36 -6.51 5.03 -3.17
CA ALA A 36 -5.27 5.37 -3.87
C ALA A 36 -5.07 6.88 -4.03
N ASP A 37 -6.13 7.60 -4.42
CA ASP A 37 -6.09 9.06 -4.52
C ASP A 37 -5.81 9.71 -3.16
N ALA A 38 -6.51 9.27 -2.11
CA ALA A 38 -6.35 9.81 -0.76
C ALA A 38 -4.93 9.61 -0.20
N VAL A 39 -4.35 8.41 -0.35
CA VAL A 39 -2.99 8.14 0.13
C VAL A 39 -1.94 8.85 -0.71
N ARG A 40 -2.18 9.05 -2.01
CA ARG A 40 -1.30 9.84 -2.89
C ARG A 40 -1.26 11.30 -2.45
N THR A 41 -2.41 11.90 -2.17
CA THR A 41 -2.46 13.26 -1.63
C THR A 41 -1.71 13.36 -0.31
N ALA A 42 -1.92 12.44 0.62
CA ALA A 42 -1.21 12.42 1.90
C ALA A 42 0.32 12.24 1.75
N ALA A 43 0.77 11.42 0.80
CA ALA A 43 2.19 11.25 0.50
C ALA A 43 2.79 12.52 -0.09
N SER A 44 2.05 13.22 -0.98
CA SER A 44 2.49 14.48 -1.58
C SER A 44 2.67 15.62 -0.57
N THR A 45 1.97 15.57 0.56
CA THR A 45 2.14 16.51 1.68
C THR A 45 3.28 16.13 2.64
N GLY A 46 4.10 15.12 2.29
CA GLY A 46 5.26 14.70 3.08
C GLY A 46 4.99 13.62 4.13
N ALA A 47 3.75 13.14 4.29
CA ALA A 47 3.38 12.16 5.32
C ALA A 47 3.74 10.71 4.95
N ASN A 48 4.89 10.50 4.28
CA ASN A 48 5.29 9.21 3.70
C ASN A 48 5.36 8.09 4.75
N ALA A 49 5.91 8.34 5.95
CA ALA A 49 5.99 7.35 7.03
C ALA A 49 4.61 6.91 7.54
N THR A 50 3.67 7.85 7.70
CA THR A 50 2.31 7.52 8.13
C THR A 50 1.55 6.77 7.05
N VAL A 51 1.66 7.22 5.80
CA VAL A 51 1.05 6.57 4.64
C VAL A 51 1.55 5.14 4.51
N TRP A 52 2.87 4.92 4.64
CA TRP A 52 3.46 3.60 4.65
C TRP A 52 2.90 2.72 5.78
N ALA A 53 2.87 3.22 7.02
CA ALA A 53 2.37 2.47 8.17
C ALA A 53 0.92 1.99 7.97
N VAL A 54 0.06 2.83 7.38
CA VAL A 54 -1.32 2.45 7.02
C VAL A 54 -1.35 1.43 5.89
N LEU A 55 -0.61 1.68 4.79
CA LEU A 55 -0.59 0.80 3.63
C LEU A 55 -0.03 -0.58 3.97
N ARG A 56 0.94 -0.68 4.89
CA ARG A 56 1.52 -1.95 5.36
C ARG A 56 0.47 -2.88 5.96
N GLN A 57 -0.62 -2.33 6.52
CA GLN A 57 -1.72 -3.11 7.10
C GLN A 57 -2.84 -3.38 6.08
N VAL A 58 -3.10 -2.44 5.17
CA VAL A 58 -4.13 -2.57 4.14
C VAL A 58 -3.72 -3.58 3.06
N LEU A 59 -2.48 -3.50 2.58
CA LEU A 59 -2.00 -4.25 1.41
C LEU A 59 -2.13 -5.77 1.57
N PRO A 60 -1.75 -6.41 2.70
CA PRO A 60 -1.91 -7.85 2.86
C PRO A 60 -3.36 -8.34 2.66
N VAL A 61 -4.34 -7.59 3.17
CA VAL A 61 -5.77 -7.93 3.04
C VAL A 61 -6.21 -7.90 1.58
N LEU A 62 -5.79 -6.89 0.82
CA LEU A 62 -6.15 -6.74 -0.59
C LEU A 62 -5.41 -7.72 -1.49
N LEU A 63 -4.15 -8.03 -1.18
CA LEU A 63 -3.36 -9.01 -1.91
C LEU A 63 -3.88 -10.44 -1.68
N ALA A 64 -4.36 -10.75 -0.47
CA ALA A 64 -5.04 -12.01 -0.18
C ALA A 64 -6.31 -12.18 -1.04
N ASP A 65 -7.16 -11.15 -1.11
CA ASP A 65 -8.39 -11.17 -1.91
C ASP A 65 -8.13 -11.29 -3.42
N LEU A 66 -7.03 -10.69 -3.90
CA LEU A 66 -6.54 -10.88 -5.27
C LEU A 66 -6.07 -12.32 -5.55
N SER A 67 -5.55 -13.01 -4.54
CA SER A 67 -5.06 -14.39 -4.69
C SER A 67 -6.19 -15.41 -4.79
N THR A 68 -7.35 -15.12 -4.20
CA THR A 68 -8.55 -15.97 -4.22
C THR A 68 -9.44 -15.74 -5.44
N GLY A 69 -9.05 -14.86 -6.36
CA GLY A 69 -9.77 -14.61 -7.62
C GLY A 69 -10.97 -13.66 -7.50
N GLY A 70 -11.17 -12.99 -6.36
CA GLY A 70 -12.29 -12.07 -6.13
C GLY A 70 -12.15 -10.69 -6.79
N ALA A 71 -11.00 -10.39 -7.40
CA ALA A 71 -10.69 -9.03 -7.85
C ALA A 71 -11.19 -8.74 -9.28
N THR A 72 -11.91 -7.62 -9.42
CA THR A 72 -12.27 -7.06 -10.73
C THR A 72 -11.09 -6.33 -11.39
N ALA A 73 -11.18 -6.06 -12.70
CA ALA A 73 -10.17 -5.25 -13.42
C ALA A 73 -10.01 -3.82 -12.85
N SER A 74 -11.10 -3.22 -12.36
CA SER A 74 -11.07 -1.91 -11.69
C SER A 74 -10.32 -2.01 -10.35
N SER A 75 -10.57 -3.08 -9.60
CA SER A 75 -9.86 -3.37 -8.34
C SER A 75 -8.37 -3.59 -8.58
N ALA A 76 -7.99 -4.32 -9.63
CA ALA A 76 -6.60 -4.55 -10.00
C ALA A 76 -5.87 -3.24 -10.39
N ARG A 77 -6.53 -2.33 -11.12
CA ARG A 77 -5.98 -1.01 -11.45
C ARG A 77 -5.76 -0.19 -10.17
N GLY A 78 -6.78 -0.06 -9.32
CA GLY A 78 -6.66 0.69 -8.06
C GLY A 78 -5.59 0.13 -7.12
N LEU A 79 -5.47 -1.20 -7.06
CA LEU A 79 -4.41 -1.86 -6.28
C LEU A 79 -3.01 -1.58 -6.85
N GLY A 80 -2.85 -1.51 -8.17
CA GLY A 80 -1.60 -1.07 -8.80
C GLY A 80 -1.21 0.37 -8.46
N GLU A 81 -2.18 1.28 -8.31
CA GLU A 81 -1.92 2.65 -7.83
C GLU A 81 -1.53 2.67 -6.35
N LEU A 82 -2.18 1.85 -5.50
CA LEU A 82 -1.82 1.72 -4.08
C LEU A 82 -0.41 1.18 -3.90
N LEU A 83 -0.03 0.16 -4.66
CA LEU A 83 1.32 -0.40 -4.65
C LEU A 83 2.37 0.63 -5.10
N ALA A 84 2.03 1.51 -6.06
CA ALA A 84 2.93 2.57 -6.49
C ALA A 84 3.21 3.58 -5.36
N VAL A 85 2.18 4.03 -4.65
CA VAL A 85 2.34 4.95 -3.51
C VAL A 85 3.09 4.26 -2.37
N ALA A 86 2.81 2.98 -2.11
CA ALA A 86 3.51 2.19 -1.11
C ALA A 86 5.00 2.07 -1.41
N ALA A 87 5.37 1.77 -2.65
CA ALA A 87 6.76 1.69 -3.09
C ALA A 87 7.49 3.03 -2.91
N GLU A 88 6.88 4.14 -3.36
CA GLU A 88 7.43 5.49 -3.19
C GLU A 88 7.64 5.84 -1.70
N CYS A 89 6.67 5.51 -0.85
CA CYS A 89 6.79 5.76 0.58
C CYS A 89 7.87 4.89 1.23
N ALA A 90 7.95 3.59 0.90
CA ALA A 90 8.97 2.68 1.41
C ALA A 90 10.38 3.14 1.00
N GLU A 91 10.57 3.52 -0.27
CA GLU A 91 11.83 4.06 -0.78
C GLU A 91 12.27 5.32 -0.04
N ARG A 92 11.36 6.27 0.21
CA ARG A 92 11.67 7.52 0.90
C ARG A 92 11.93 7.35 2.40
N THR A 93 11.29 6.37 3.01
CA THR A 93 11.36 6.14 4.46
C THR A 93 12.46 5.13 4.83
N GLY A 94 12.98 4.38 3.86
CA GLY A 94 13.96 3.32 4.09
C GLY A 94 13.40 2.11 4.83
N GLU A 95 12.08 1.99 4.86
CA GLU A 95 11.36 0.94 5.59
C GLU A 95 11.60 -0.44 4.97
N ARG A 96 11.67 -1.46 5.84
CA ARG A 96 12.01 -2.82 5.43
C ARG A 96 11.06 -3.88 5.94
N GLY A 97 11.20 -5.05 5.34
CA GLY A 97 10.67 -6.30 5.84
C GLY A 97 9.77 -7.01 4.85
N HIS A 98 9.01 -7.96 5.36
CA HIS A 98 8.15 -8.79 4.53
C HIS A 98 6.70 -8.27 4.55
N LEU A 99 6.06 -8.28 3.39
CA LEU A 99 4.63 -8.11 3.23
C LEU A 99 4.00 -9.43 2.76
N PRO A 100 3.09 -10.02 3.56
CA PRO A 100 2.38 -11.24 3.16
C PRO A 100 1.71 -11.09 1.79
N HIS A 101 1.73 -12.16 1.00
CA HIS A 101 1.15 -12.25 -0.35
C HIS A 101 1.80 -11.36 -1.43
N LEU A 102 2.73 -10.45 -1.07
CA LEU A 102 3.41 -9.58 -2.04
C LEU A 102 4.26 -10.37 -3.03
N SER A 103 5.05 -11.34 -2.56
CA SER A 103 5.89 -12.17 -3.44
C SER A 103 5.07 -12.91 -4.48
N GLY A 104 3.94 -13.51 -4.08
CA GLY A 104 3.05 -14.23 -4.98
C GLY A 104 2.44 -13.34 -6.08
N VAL A 105 2.36 -12.02 -5.87
CA VAL A 105 1.96 -11.06 -6.90
C VAL A 105 3.15 -10.62 -7.76
N ALA A 106 4.30 -10.38 -7.14
CA ALA A 106 5.53 -9.98 -7.83
C ALA A 106 6.06 -11.08 -8.78
N ASP A 107 5.83 -12.34 -8.45
CA ASP A 107 6.26 -13.50 -9.25
C ASP A 107 5.31 -13.85 -10.40
N ARG A 108 4.14 -13.18 -10.50
CA ARG A 108 3.22 -13.39 -11.63
C ARG A 108 3.87 -13.03 -12.95
N ARG A 109 3.52 -13.78 -14.00
CA ARG A 109 3.91 -13.48 -15.38
C ARG A 109 3.12 -12.27 -15.89
N GLY A 110 3.79 -11.42 -16.68
CA GLY A 110 3.18 -10.22 -17.28
C GLY A 110 3.79 -8.91 -16.77
N THR A 111 3.37 -7.82 -17.41
CA THR A 111 3.90 -6.45 -17.21
C THR A 111 2.81 -5.48 -16.78
N SER A 112 1.70 -6.00 -16.25
CA SER A 112 0.65 -5.14 -15.70
C SER A 112 1.21 -4.24 -14.62
N ARG A 113 0.68 -3.02 -14.51
CA ARG A 113 1.13 -2.04 -13.49
C ARG A 113 1.16 -2.65 -12.10
N LEU A 114 0.17 -3.48 -11.76
CA LEU A 114 0.10 -4.19 -10.48
C LEU A 114 1.33 -5.08 -10.24
N VAL A 115 1.74 -5.89 -11.22
CA VAL A 115 2.91 -6.77 -11.09
C VAL A 115 4.20 -5.95 -11.04
N THR A 116 4.32 -4.93 -11.88
CA THR A 116 5.49 -4.04 -11.91
C THR A 116 5.70 -3.32 -10.58
N GLN A 117 4.63 -2.74 -10.01
CA GLN A 117 4.72 -2.02 -8.73
C GLN A 117 4.87 -2.99 -7.54
N ALA A 118 4.35 -4.22 -7.62
CA ALA A 118 4.62 -5.24 -6.61
C ALA A 118 6.10 -5.63 -6.55
N ARG A 119 6.76 -5.76 -7.72
CA ARG A 119 8.21 -6.01 -7.79
C ARG A 119 9.01 -4.85 -7.22
N ARG A 120 8.70 -3.62 -7.64
CA ARG A 120 9.33 -2.40 -7.12
C ARG A 120 9.22 -2.30 -5.59
N LEU A 121 8.02 -2.54 -5.04
CA LEU A 121 7.83 -2.54 -3.59
C LEU A 121 8.64 -3.65 -2.91
N ARG A 122 8.68 -4.86 -3.48
CA ARG A 122 9.50 -5.95 -2.94
C ARG A 122 10.98 -5.60 -2.91
N GLU A 123 11.48 -4.96 -3.96
CA GLU A 123 12.86 -4.48 -4.05
C GLU A 123 13.14 -3.39 -3.02
N ALA A 124 12.27 -2.39 -2.89
CA ALA A 124 12.40 -1.34 -1.88
C ALA A 124 12.48 -1.90 -0.44
N LEU A 125 11.69 -2.92 -0.13
CA LEU A 125 11.68 -3.57 1.19
C LEU A 125 12.87 -4.51 1.42
N ALA A 126 13.48 -5.02 0.35
CA ALA A 126 14.64 -5.89 0.38
C ALA A 126 15.97 -5.12 0.34
N ALA A 127 15.96 -3.88 -0.16
CA ALA A 127 17.15 -3.06 -0.25
C ALA A 127 17.74 -2.83 1.15
N ALA A 128 18.92 -3.40 1.39
CA ALA A 128 19.79 -2.99 2.49
C ALA A 128 20.07 -1.47 2.37
N PRO A 129 20.37 -0.75 3.47
CA PRO A 129 20.52 0.69 3.37
C PRO A 129 21.70 0.92 2.44
N ALA A 130 21.53 1.76 1.42
CA ALA A 130 22.68 2.40 0.82
C ALA A 130 23.40 3.09 1.99
N ALA A 131 24.55 2.54 2.36
CA ALA A 131 25.35 3.07 3.45
C ALA A 131 25.80 4.49 3.07
N ALA A 132 25.43 5.44 3.94
CA ALA A 132 25.94 6.80 4.09
C ALA A 132 25.92 7.72 2.87
#